data_AF-A0A219AG94-F1
#
_entry.id   AF-A0A219AG94-F1
#
_cell.length_a   1.000
_cell.length_b   1.000
_cell.length_c   1.000
_cell.angle_alpha   90.00
_cell.angle_beta   90.00
_cell.angle_gamma   90.00
#
_symmetry.space_group_name_H-M   'P 1'
#
loop_
_entity.id
_entity.type
_entity.pdbx_description
1 polymer ?
#
loop_
_entity_poly.entity_id
_entity_poly.type
_entity_poly.pdbx_seq_one_letter_code
_entity_poly.pdbx_strand_id
1 'polypeptide(L)'
;MKKISIILLAAFTITSCNKIEETVTQTVTSAKEKAQQKTNELVQETVNEQLTKLVNAEAVTFSSVFLHENNLVLENEVGKKVAFPNGTPFYVFKYKTNDKDVLLNTLVSQSTTNEAQSNKEFQKVDGALIVEKVTFFEKFLPANTFDLSFLDDIKNDKSIEYYKVKRFPNASTVIYNPKTQMVYQFVEVKK
;
A
#
# COMPACT_ATOMS: atom_id res chain seq x y z
N MET A 1 48.59 -13.38 61.42
CA MET A 1 48.11 -12.39 62.42
C MET A 1 46.70 -11.99 61.95
N LYS A 2 45.54 -12.47 62.48
CA LYS A 2 44.95 -12.39 63.85
C LYS A 2 45.15 -10.96 64.40
N LYS A 3 44.17 -10.11 64.74
CA LYS A 3 42.71 -10.11 65.03
C LYS A 3 42.24 -8.63 64.79
N ILE A 4 40.98 -8.21 64.73
CA ILE A 4 39.97 -8.08 65.81
C ILE A 4 38.65 -7.62 65.17
N SER A 5 37.56 -8.25 65.62
CA SER A 5 36.15 -8.01 65.35
C SER A 5 35.62 -6.64 65.81
N ILE A 6 34.44 -6.23 65.35
CA ILE A 6 33.25 -6.01 66.19
C ILE A 6 32.01 -5.78 65.31
N ILE A 7 30.97 -6.50 65.69
CA ILE A 7 29.58 -6.52 65.26
C ILE A 7 28.87 -5.24 65.72
N LEU A 8 28.01 -4.61 64.92
CA LEU A 8 26.67 -4.25 65.40
C LEU A 8 25.67 -3.93 64.27
N LEU A 9 24.58 -4.68 64.37
CA LEU A 9 23.29 -4.54 63.73
C LEU A 9 22.62 -3.20 64.09
N ALA A 10 22.10 -2.45 63.12
CA ALA A 10 20.97 -1.56 63.33
C ALA A 10 20.26 -1.29 62.00
N ALA A 11 19.11 -1.94 61.85
CA ALA A 11 18.13 -1.63 60.83
C ALA A 11 17.67 -0.17 60.98
N PHE A 12 17.82 0.62 59.91
CA PHE A 12 16.90 1.72 59.63
C PHE A 12 16.08 1.36 58.39
N THR A 13 14.93 0.82 58.74
CA THR A 13 13.65 0.80 58.06
C THR A 13 13.47 1.66 56.81
N ILE A 14 13.00 0.99 55.75
CA ILE A 14 11.75 1.29 55.02
C ILE A 14 11.38 2.78 54.94
N THR A 15 11.58 3.41 53.79
CA THR A 15 10.64 4.37 53.17
C THR A 15 11.18 4.81 51.81
N SER A 16 10.78 4.12 50.74
CA SER A 16 10.55 4.70 49.38
C SER A 16 10.49 3.67 48.24
N CYS A 17 10.15 2.39 48.50
CA CYS A 17 9.95 1.43 47.40
C CYS A 17 8.58 1.48 46.70
N ASN A 18 7.65 2.37 47.07
CA ASN A 18 6.32 2.41 46.42
C ASN A 18 6.14 3.57 45.42
N LYS A 19 7.12 4.46 45.22
CA LYS A 19 6.97 5.64 44.34
C LYS A 19 7.84 5.61 43.07
N ILE A 20 8.84 4.72 43.04
CA ILE A 20 9.79 4.61 41.92
C ILE A 20 9.24 3.65 40.85
N GLU A 21 8.49 2.62 41.23
CA GLU A 21 7.92 1.62 40.30
C GLU A 21 6.78 2.18 39.42
N GLU A 22 5.89 3.00 39.98
CA GLU A 22 4.82 3.66 39.22
C GLU A 22 5.37 4.72 38.25
N THR A 23 6.35 5.52 38.67
CA THR A 23 6.88 6.61 37.82
C THR A 23 7.70 6.08 36.64
N VAL A 24 8.45 4.99 36.81
CA VAL A 24 9.22 4.37 35.70
C VAL A 24 8.29 3.67 34.72
N THR A 25 7.29 2.93 35.21
CA THR A 25 6.32 2.23 34.35
C THR A 25 5.44 3.21 33.58
N GLN A 26 4.98 4.29 34.23
CA GLN A 26 4.20 5.34 33.58
C GLN A 26 5.05 6.14 32.57
N THR A 27 6.31 6.45 32.87
CA THR A 27 7.19 7.18 31.94
C THR A 27 7.57 6.34 30.72
N VAL A 28 7.86 5.04 30.89
CA VAL A 28 8.14 4.13 29.77
C VAL A 28 6.89 3.89 28.92
N THR A 29 5.72 3.76 29.54
CA THR A 29 4.44 3.56 28.84
C THR A 29 4.05 4.83 28.08
N SER A 30 4.09 5.99 28.72
CA SER A 30 3.81 7.29 28.07
C SER A 30 4.86 7.67 27.02
N ALA A 31 6.13 7.28 27.17
CA ALA A 31 7.13 7.47 26.13
C ALA A 31 6.90 6.55 24.94
N LYS A 32 6.53 5.28 25.17
CA LYS A 32 6.16 4.33 24.12
C LYS A 32 4.90 4.80 23.40
N GLU A 33 3.87 5.24 24.13
CA GLU A 33 2.63 5.81 23.57
C GLU A 33 2.89 7.09 22.81
N LYS A 34 3.69 8.04 23.33
CA LYS A 34 4.06 9.26 22.59
C LYS A 34 4.91 8.97 21.36
N ALA A 35 5.80 7.99 21.41
CA ALA A 35 6.59 7.58 20.24
C ALA A 35 5.69 6.92 19.20
N GLN A 36 4.75 6.06 19.62
CA GLN A 36 3.81 5.38 18.75
C GLN A 36 2.78 6.35 18.16
N GLN A 37 2.31 7.32 18.94
CA GLN A 37 1.42 8.40 18.52
C GLN A 37 2.12 9.35 17.55
N LYS A 38 3.35 9.81 17.86
CA LYS A 38 4.12 10.63 16.91
C LYS A 38 4.43 9.90 15.61
N THR A 39 4.71 8.59 15.68
CA THR A 39 4.90 7.77 14.48
C THR A 39 3.61 7.69 13.67
N ASN A 40 2.47 7.46 14.33
CA ASN A 40 1.17 7.41 13.69
C ASN A 40 0.77 8.77 13.09
N GLU A 41 1.01 9.87 13.80
CA GLU A 41 0.75 11.24 13.33
C GLU A 41 1.63 11.58 12.14
N LEU A 42 2.93 11.27 12.17
CA LEU A 42 3.85 11.54 11.06
C LEU A 42 3.51 10.70 9.82
N VAL A 43 3.12 9.43 10.03
CA VAL A 43 2.60 8.58 8.95
C VAL A 43 1.28 9.12 8.43
N GLN A 44 0.34 9.52 9.30
CA GLN A 44 -0.93 10.10 8.88
C GLN A 44 -0.76 11.41 8.13
N GLU A 45 0.16 12.28 8.53
CA GLU A 45 0.45 13.55 7.87
C GLU A 45 1.09 13.31 6.50
N THR A 46 2.10 12.43 6.43
CA THR A 46 2.74 12.02 5.17
C THR A 46 1.72 11.40 4.22
N VAL A 47 0.85 10.54 4.74
CA VAL A 47 -0.17 9.89 3.92
C VAL A 47 -1.27 10.89 3.55
N ASN A 48 -1.78 11.74 4.45
CA ASN A 48 -2.74 12.80 4.11
C ASN A 48 -2.22 13.73 3.01
N GLU A 49 -0.93 14.10 3.04
CA GLU A 49 -0.35 14.94 2.00
C GLU A 49 -0.29 14.21 0.65
N GLN A 50 0.06 12.92 0.65
CA GLN A 50 0.02 12.08 -0.56
C GLN A 50 -1.40 11.83 -1.06
N LEU A 51 -2.36 11.70 -0.14
CA LEU A 51 -3.76 11.47 -0.43
C LEU A 51 -4.46 12.71 -0.97
N THR A 52 -4.14 13.88 -0.44
CA THR A 52 -4.61 15.18 -0.97
C THR A 52 -4.16 15.38 -2.42
N LYS A 53 -2.95 14.92 -2.77
CA LYS A 53 -2.46 14.91 -4.17
C LYS A 53 -3.21 13.90 -5.05
N LEU A 54 -3.63 12.78 -4.46
CA LEU A 54 -4.48 11.74 -5.07
C LEU A 54 -5.91 12.24 -5.35
N VAL A 55 -6.50 13.06 -4.46
CA VAL A 55 -7.85 13.65 -4.65
C VAL A 55 -7.88 14.60 -5.85
N ASN A 56 -6.80 15.35 -6.05
CA ASN A 56 -6.62 16.27 -7.17
C ASN A 56 -6.02 15.59 -8.42
N ALA A 57 -6.07 14.24 -8.49
CA ALA A 57 -5.49 13.48 -9.58
C ALA A 57 -6.14 13.81 -10.93
N GLU A 58 -5.27 14.07 -11.91
CA GLU A 58 -5.62 14.34 -13.29
C GLU A 58 -6.36 13.13 -13.88
N ALA A 59 -7.50 13.39 -14.54
CA ALA A 59 -8.19 12.36 -15.29
C ALA A 59 -7.35 11.94 -16.50
N VAL A 60 -7.27 10.64 -16.76
CA VAL A 60 -6.44 10.08 -17.83
C VAL A 60 -7.19 8.92 -18.49
N THR A 61 -6.96 8.71 -19.79
CA THR A 61 -7.53 7.57 -20.52
C THR A 61 -6.52 6.44 -20.64
N PHE A 62 -7.00 5.21 -20.74
CA PHE A 62 -6.19 4.02 -20.94
C PHE A 62 -5.31 4.15 -22.19
N SER A 63 -5.91 4.57 -23.31
CA SER A 63 -5.24 4.85 -24.59
C SER A 63 -4.08 5.85 -24.52
N SER A 64 -4.11 6.77 -23.56
CA SER A 64 -3.02 7.75 -23.40
C SER A 64 -1.78 7.17 -22.69
N VAL A 65 -1.93 6.04 -21.99
CA VAL A 65 -0.86 5.35 -21.27
C VAL A 65 -0.41 4.08 -22.01
N PHE A 66 -1.34 3.37 -22.62
CA PHE A 66 -1.11 2.15 -23.39
C PHE A 66 -1.51 2.38 -24.84
N LEU A 67 -0.50 2.49 -25.70
CA LEU A 67 -0.70 2.70 -27.12
C LEU A 67 -1.01 1.37 -27.80
N HIS A 68 -1.88 1.38 -28.82
CA HIS A 68 -2.30 0.18 -29.57
C HIS A 68 -3.09 -0.82 -28.73
N GLU A 69 -4.41 -0.60 -28.68
CA GLU A 69 -5.33 -1.36 -27.83
C GLU A 69 -5.70 -2.74 -28.38
N ASN A 70 -5.19 -3.19 -29.54
CA ASN A 70 -5.44 -4.53 -30.11
C ASN A 70 -6.92 -4.98 -30.09
N ASN A 71 -7.86 -4.11 -30.49
CA ASN A 71 -9.31 -4.36 -30.44
C ASN A 71 -9.87 -4.58 -29.03
N LEU A 72 -9.14 -4.20 -27.97
CA LEU A 72 -9.61 -4.18 -26.59
C LEU A 72 -10.80 -3.21 -26.48
N VAL A 73 -11.90 -3.72 -25.94
CA VAL A 73 -13.10 -2.93 -25.66
C VAL A 73 -13.20 -2.74 -24.16
N LEU A 74 -13.14 -1.47 -23.73
CA LEU A 74 -13.27 -1.07 -22.33
C LEU A 74 -14.60 -0.36 -22.12
N GLU A 75 -15.39 -0.84 -21.17
CA GLU A 75 -16.65 -0.21 -20.76
C GLU A 75 -16.46 0.53 -19.43
N ASN A 76 -17.15 1.68 -19.27
CA ASN A 76 -17.16 2.49 -18.05
C ASN A 76 -15.75 2.84 -17.53
N GLU A 77 -14.85 3.18 -18.45
CA GLU A 77 -13.46 3.49 -18.13
C GLU A 77 -13.34 4.77 -17.29
N VAL A 78 -12.63 4.65 -16.17
CA VAL A 78 -12.22 5.75 -15.30
C VAL A 78 -10.75 5.60 -14.98
N GLY A 79 -9.92 6.54 -15.43
CA GLY A 79 -8.49 6.59 -15.15
C GLY A 79 -8.09 7.82 -14.33
N LYS A 80 -7.12 7.64 -13.43
CA LYS A 80 -6.51 8.70 -12.62
C LYS A 80 -5.00 8.62 -12.68
N LYS A 81 -4.35 9.76 -12.89
CA LYS A 81 -2.90 9.93 -12.80
C LYS A 81 -2.53 10.62 -11.48
N VAL A 82 -1.64 9.97 -10.76
CA VAL A 82 -1.16 10.36 -9.44
C VAL A 82 0.32 10.70 -9.57
N ALA A 83 0.71 11.88 -9.10
CA ALA A 83 2.11 12.26 -9.02
C ALA A 83 2.65 11.98 -7.61
N PHE A 84 3.61 11.07 -7.49
CA PHE A 84 4.35 10.89 -6.24
C PHE A 84 5.36 12.05 -6.04
N PRO A 85 5.77 12.35 -4.78
CA PRO A 85 6.73 13.43 -4.51
C PRO A 85 8.07 13.32 -5.26
N ASN A 86 8.47 12.11 -5.64
CA ASN A 86 9.65 11.86 -6.46
C ASN A 86 9.46 12.14 -7.97
N GLY A 87 8.30 12.68 -8.35
CA GLY A 87 7.90 13.01 -9.72
C GLY A 87 7.55 11.79 -10.59
N THR A 88 7.61 10.57 -10.05
CA THR A 88 7.23 9.37 -10.80
C THR A 88 5.71 9.28 -10.90
N PRO A 89 5.14 9.19 -12.12
CA PRO A 89 3.71 9.02 -12.27
C PRO A 89 3.27 7.62 -11.87
N PHE A 90 2.06 7.53 -11.33
CA PHE A 90 1.36 6.31 -11.01
C PHE A 90 -0.07 6.42 -11.53
N TYR A 91 -0.55 5.37 -12.19
CA TYR A 91 -1.88 5.39 -12.78
C TYR A 91 -2.78 4.35 -12.11
N VAL A 92 -4.03 4.73 -11.92
CA VAL A 92 -5.09 3.85 -11.43
C VAL A 92 -6.21 3.86 -12.45
N PHE A 93 -6.62 2.68 -12.89
CA PHE A 93 -7.73 2.50 -13.81
C PHE A 93 -8.80 1.58 -13.21
N LYS A 94 -10.06 1.93 -13.47
CA LYS A 94 -11.25 1.11 -13.23
C LYS A 94 -12.02 1.03 -14.53
N TYR A 95 -12.30 -0.17 -15.00
CA TYR A 95 -13.07 -0.40 -16.23
C TYR A 95 -13.64 -1.81 -16.22
N LYS A 96 -14.50 -2.12 -17.19
CA LYS A 96 -15.01 -3.47 -17.44
C LYS A 96 -14.49 -3.97 -18.80
N THR A 97 -14.10 -5.24 -18.86
CA THR A 97 -13.76 -5.91 -20.12
C THR A 97 -14.32 -7.32 -20.14
N ASN A 98 -14.93 -7.70 -21.25
CA ASN A 98 -15.48 -9.05 -21.45
C ASN A 98 -14.38 -10.06 -21.85
N ASP A 99 -13.20 -9.58 -22.24
CA ASP A 99 -12.07 -10.41 -22.67
C ASP A 99 -10.81 -10.04 -21.90
N LYS A 100 -10.57 -10.81 -20.82
CA LYS A 100 -9.38 -10.69 -19.97
C LYS A 100 -8.09 -11.00 -20.74
N ASP A 101 -8.11 -11.99 -21.62
CA ASP A 101 -6.88 -12.44 -22.29
C ASP A 101 -6.44 -11.41 -23.34
N VAL A 102 -7.39 -10.80 -24.06
CA VAL A 102 -7.10 -9.66 -24.95
C VAL A 102 -6.53 -8.48 -24.14
N LEU A 103 -7.08 -8.17 -22.96
CA LEU A 103 -6.51 -7.14 -22.09
C LEU A 103 -5.06 -7.46 -21.72
N LEU A 104 -4.80 -8.65 -21.18
CA LEU A 104 -3.47 -9.02 -20.68
C LEU A 104 -2.45 -9.07 -21.83
N ASN A 105 -2.84 -9.58 -22.99
CA ASN A 105 -2.01 -9.59 -24.19
C ASN A 105 -1.74 -8.18 -24.71
N THR A 106 -2.73 -7.28 -24.67
CA THR A 106 -2.56 -5.87 -25.03
C THR A 106 -1.48 -5.22 -24.17
N LEU A 107 -1.53 -5.44 -22.85
CA LEU A 107 -0.54 -4.91 -21.91
C LEU A 107 0.86 -5.49 -22.12
N VAL A 108 0.98 -6.78 -22.44
CA VAL A 108 2.27 -7.44 -22.71
C VAL A 108 2.85 -7.03 -24.07
N SER A 109 2.00 -6.76 -25.06
CA SER A 109 2.41 -6.39 -26.42
C SER A 109 2.94 -4.95 -26.53
N GLN A 110 2.79 -4.15 -25.47
CA GLN A 110 3.27 -2.77 -25.44
C GLN A 110 4.77 -2.71 -25.77
N SER A 111 5.14 -1.69 -26.55
CA SER A 111 6.55 -1.40 -26.81
C SER A 111 7.28 -1.12 -25.50
N THR A 112 8.53 -1.57 -25.42
CA THR A 112 9.39 -1.33 -24.25
C THR A 112 10.69 -0.67 -24.69
N THR A 113 11.24 0.18 -23.84
CA THR A 113 12.57 0.75 -24.03
C THR A 113 13.67 -0.14 -23.43
N ASN A 114 13.31 -1.17 -22.66
CA ASN A 114 14.27 -2.08 -22.04
C ASN A 114 13.71 -3.52 -21.94
N GLU A 115 14.10 -4.37 -22.90
CA GLU A 115 13.67 -5.78 -22.93
C GLU A 115 14.26 -6.60 -21.77
N ALA A 116 15.45 -6.27 -21.26
CA ALA A 116 16.05 -6.99 -20.12
C ALA A 116 15.25 -6.79 -18.81
N GLN A 117 14.48 -5.70 -18.73
CA GLN A 117 13.58 -5.41 -17.61
C GLN A 117 12.12 -5.74 -17.91
N SER A 118 11.82 -6.32 -19.07
CA SER A 118 10.46 -6.62 -19.51
C SER A 118 10.24 -8.11 -19.67
N ASN A 119 9.00 -8.54 -19.53
CA ASN A 119 8.58 -9.91 -19.79
C ASN A 119 7.69 -9.93 -21.04
N LYS A 120 7.74 -11.03 -21.79
CA LYS A 120 6.88 -11.27 -22.96
C LYS A 120 5.59 -12.01 -22.60
N GLU A 121 5.35 -12.22 -21.31
CA GLU A 121 4.19 -12.92 -20.77
C GLU A 121 3.73 -12.21 -19.49
N PHE A 122 2.44 -12.34 -19.20
CA PHE A 122 1.86 -11.94 -17.92
C PHE A 122 1.97 -13.09 -16.91
N GLN A 123 2.00 -12.76 -15.62
CA GLN A 123 2.11 -13.73 -14.54
C GLN A 123 0.88 -13.68 -13.67
N LYS A 124 0.17 -14.82 -13.52
CA LYS A 124 -0.84 -14.96 -12.46
C LYS A 124 -0.13 -15.04 -11.11
N VAL A 125 -0.58 -14.27 -10.14
CA VAL A 125 0.02 -14.20 -8.81
C VAL A 125 -1.01 -14.43 -7.71
N ASP A 126 -0.55 -14.79 -6.52
CA ASP A 126 -1.38 -14.73 -5.33
C ASP A 126 -1.66 -13.26 -4.97
N GLY A 127 -2.94 -12.96 -4.72
CA GLY A 127 -3.43 -11.63 -4.36
C GLY A 127 -3.13 -11.22 -2.93
N ALA A 128 -2.73 -12.12 -2.03
CA ALA A 128 -2.60 -11.84 -0.60
C ALA A 128 -1.77 -10.57 -0.29
N LEU A 129 -0.59 -10.43 -0.92
CA LEU A 129 0.27 -9.24 -0.73
C LEU A 129 -0.33 -7.97 -1.34
N ILE A 130 -1.17 -8.09 -2.38
CA ILE A 130 -1.86 -6.95 -3.00
C ILE A 130 -2.98 -6.50 -2.06
N VAL A 131 -3.80 -7.43 -1.56
CA VAL A 131 -4.87 -7.15 -0.60
C VAL A 131 -4.30 -6.50 0.67
N GLU A 132 -3.19 -7.02 1.20
CA GLU A 132 -2.51 -6.46 2.37
C GLU A 132 -2.10 -5.00 2.14
N LYS A 133 -1.40 -4.72 1.03
CA LYS A 133 -0.95 -3.36 0.69
C LYS A 133 -2.13 -2.41 0.54
N VAL A 134 -3.15 -2.81 -0.20
CA VAL A 134 -4.30 -1.94 -0.45
C VAL A 134 -5.10 -1.69 0.83
N THR A 135 -5.30 -2.71 1.67
CA THR A 135 -5.93 -2.57 3.00
C THR A 135 -5.11 -1.68 3.93
N PHE A 136 -3.77 -1.69 3.81
CA PHE A 136 -2.93 -0.76 4.54
C PHE A 136 -3.19 0.69 4.12
N PHE A 137 -3.23 0.98 2.81
CA PHE A 137 -3.50 2.33 2.31
C PHE A 137 -4.89 2.85 2.69
N GLU A 138 -5.90 1.99 2.70
CA GLU A 138 -7.25 2.33 3.15
C GLU A 138 -7.30 2.94 4.55
N LYS A 139 -6.48 2.45 5.49
CA LYS A 139 -6.44 2.94 6.88
C LYS A 139 -6.06 4.41 7.01
N PHE A 140 -5.50 4.97 5.94
CA PHE A 140 -5.06 6.36 5.93
C PHE A 140 -5.92 7.22 5.01
N LEU A 141 -6.84 6.64 4.23
CA LEU A 141 -7.75 7.37 3.36
C LEU A 141 -8.80 8.11 4.19
N PRO A 142 -8.99 9.44 4.02
CA PRO A 142 -10.13 10.12 4.63
C PRO A 142 -11.41 9.47 4.12
N ALA A 143 -12.33 9.17 5.03
CA ALA A 143 -13.67 8.77 4.67
C ALA A 143 -14.19 9.75 3.62
N ASN A 144 -14.74 9.25 2.51
CA ASN A 144 -15.33 10.02 1.40
C ASN A 144 -14.39 10.42 0.25
N THR A 145 -13.11 10.02 0.27
CA THR A 145 -12.14 10.49 -0.75
C THR A 145 -12.10 9.62 -2.01
N PHE A 146 -12.33 8.31 -1.88
CA PHE A 146 -12.28 7.35 -2.98
C PHE A 146 -13.47 6.38 -2.89
N ASP A 147 -14.01 5.99 -4.05
CA ASP A 147 -14.93 4.85 -4.15
C ASP A 147 -14.13 3.57 -3.90
N LEU A 148 -14.06 3.16 -2.63
CA LEU A 148 -13.36 1.98 -2.15
C LEU A 148 -14.26 0.73 -2.14
N SER A 149 -15.44 0.77 -2.77
CA SER A 149 -16.33 -0.41 -2.90
C SER A 149 -15.59 -1.62 -3.46
N PHE A 150 -14.57 -1.40 -4.29
CA PHE A 150 -13.72 -2.46 -4.83
C PHE A 150 -12.86 -3.20 -3.80
N LEU A 151 -12.55 -2.56 -2.65
CA LEU A 151 -11.82 -3.21 -1.57
C LEU A 151 -12.64 -4.30 -0.92
N ASP A 152 -13.95 -4.09 -0.82
CA ASP A 152 -14.85 -5.08 -0.29
C ASP A 152 -14.93 -6.28 -1.23
N ASP A 153 -14.97 -6.05 -2.55
CA ASP A 153 -14.88 -7.13 -3.54
C ASP A 153 -13.57 -7.91 -3.40
N ILE A 154 -12.43 -7.21 -3.35
CA ILE A 154 -11.08 -7.82 -3.24
C ILE A 154 -10.91 -8.64 -1.96
N LYS A 155 -11.45 -8.18 -0.83
CA LYS A 155 -11.31 -8.87 0.46
C LYS A 155 -12.20 -10.09 0.58
N ASN A 156 -13.39 -10.05 -0.02
CA ASN A 156 -14.44 -11.05 0.23
C ASN A 156 -14.62 -12.04 -0.92
N ASP A 157 -14.28 -11.67 -2.17
CA ASP A 157 -14.46 -12.54 -3.32
C ASP A 157 -13.19 -13.34 -3.66
N LYS A 158 -13.20 -14.62 -3.28
CA LYS A 158 -12.11 -15.57 -3.56
C LYS A 158 -11.94 -15.92 -5.05
N SER A 159 -12.87 -15.51 -5.92
CA SER A 159 -12.76 -15.75 -7.37
C SER A 159 -11.92 -14.71 -8.10
N ILE A 160 -11.56 -13.62 -7.43
CA ILE A 160 -10.75 -12.56 -8.03
C ILE A 160 -9.38 -13.10 -8.43
N GLU A 161 -8.97 -12.73 -9.64
CA GLU A 161 -7.72 -13.12 -10.25
C GLU A 161 -6.75 -11.94 -10.25
N TYR A 162 -5.48 -12.22 -9.95
CA TYR A 162 -4.44 -11.21 -9.84
C TYR A 162 -3.34 -11.50 -10.85
N TYR A 163 -2.95 -10.48 -11.61
CA TYR A 163 -1.95 -10.59 -12.65
C TYR A 163 -0.92 -9.49 -12.54
N LYS A 164 0.34 -9.83 -12.86
CA LYS A 164 1.40 -8.86 -13.07
C LYS A 164 1.84 -8.86 -14.52
N VAL A 165 1.94 -7.67 -15.08
CA VAL A 165 2.50 -7.43 -16.41
C VAL A 165 3.69 -6.50 -16.25
N LYS A 166 4.85 -6.91 -16.76
CA LYS A 166 6.10 -6.16 -16.65
C LYS A 166 6.57 -5.75 -18.05
N ARG A 167 6.27 -4.52 -18.49
CA ARG A 167 6.74 -3.96 -19.76
C ARG A 167 7.30 -2.56 -19.53
N PHE A 168 8.63 -2.47 -19.39
CA PHE A 168 9.29 -1.22 -19.02
C PHE A 168 8.93 -0.07 -19.99
N PRO A 169 8.60 1.13 -19.49
CA PRO A 169 8.69 1.57 -18.10
C PRO A 169 7.47 1.19 -17.24
N ASN A 170 6.40 0.66 -17.81
CA ASN A 170 5.14 0.39 -17.12
C ASN A 170 5.09 -1.02 -16.50
N ALA A 171 4.96 -1.08 -15.17
CA ALA A 171 4.63 -2.31 -14.47
C ALA A 171 3.16 -2.26 -14.03
N SER A 172 2.33 -3.14 -14.58
CA SER A 172 0.91 -3.22 -14.25
C SER A 172 0.63 -4.35 -13.25
N THR A 173 -0.16 -4.04 -12.24
CA THR A 173 -0.89 -5.03 -11.44
C THR A 173 -2.35 -4.97 -11.85
N VAL A 174 -2.89 -6.07 -12.34
CA VAL A 174 -4.27 -6.19 -12.83
C VAL A 174 -5.04 -7.09 -11.89
N ILE A 175 -6.17 -6.60 -11.38
CA ILE A 175 -7.09 -7.31 -10.50
C ILE A 175 -8.39 -7.49 -11.27
N TYR A 176 -8.73 -8.73 -11.60
CA TYR A 176 -9.87 -9.08 -12.45
C TYR A 176 -10.92 -9.84 -11.64
N ASN A 177 -12.15 -9.35 -11.63
CA ASN A 177 -13.28 -10.09 -11.08
C ASN A 177 -14.00 -10.84 -12.23
N PRO A 178 -13.92 -12.18 -12.31
CA PRO A 178 -14.53 -12.94 -13.40
C PRO A 178 -16.06 -12.92 -13.39
N LYS A 179 -16.71 -12.62 -12.26
CA LYS A 179 -18.17 -12.58 -12.16
C LYS A 179 -18.76 -11.28 -12.71
N THR A 180 -18.10 -10.16 -12.42
CA THR A 180 -18.56 -8.82 -12.80
C THR A 180 -17.82 -8.27 -14.02
N GLN A 181 -16.74 -8.93 -14.43
CA GLN A 181 -15.82 -8.51 -15.50
C GLN A 181 -15.13 -7.18 -15.21
N MET A 182 -15.21 -6.71 -13.97
CA MET A 182 -14.57 -5.48 -13.52
C MET A 182 -13.08 -5.69 -13.37
N VAL A 183 -12.33 -4.66 -13.75
CA VAL A 183 -10.88 -4.59 -13.65
C VAL A 183 -10.48 -3.38 -12.82
N TYR A 184 -9.56 -3.63 -11.90
CA TYR A 184 -8.79 -2.59 -11.23
C TYR A 184 -7.33 -2.77 -11.61
N GLN A 185 -6.75 -1.76 -12.25
CA GLN A 185 -5.38 -1.79 -12.72
C GLN A 185 -4.57 -0.67 -12.05
N PHE A 186 -3.42 -1.05 -11.50
CA PHE A 186 -2.43 -0.15 -10.94
C PHE A 186 -1.19 -0.18 -11.82
N VAL A 187 -0.71 0.98 -12.27
CA VAL A 187 0.44 1.10 -13.16
C VAL A 187 1.53 1.90 -12.47
N GLU A 188 2.63 1.24 -12.16
CA GLU A 188 3.85 1.86 -11.64
C GLU A 188 4.81 2.16 -12.80
N VAL A 189 5.17 3.42 -12.98
CA VAL A 189 6.21 3.79 -13.95
C VAL A 189 7.57 3.67 -13.30
N LYS A 190 8.45 2.86 -13.88
CA LYS A 190 9.83 2.67 -13.43
C LYS A 190 10.75 3.68 -14.12
N LYS A 191 11.77 4.14 -13.36
CA LYS A 191 12.86 4.97 -13.85
C LYS A 191 14.06 4.10 -14.15
#